data_AF-A0A7R9BMT3-F1
#
_entry.id   AF-A0A7R9BMT3-F1
#
_cell.length_a   1.000
_cell.length_b   1.000
_cell.length_c   1.000
_cell.angle_alpha   90.00
_cell.angle_beta   90.00
_cell.angle_gamma   90.00
#
_symmetry.space_group_name_H-M   'P 1'
#
loop_
_entity.id
_entity.type
_entity.pdbx_description
1 polymer ?
#
loop_
_entity_poly.entity_id
_entity_poly.type
_entity_poly.pdbx_seq_one_letter_code
_entity_poly.pdbx_strand_id
1 'polypeptide(L)'
;MKCTEVASSSLVTLTAQLTLASEKRRNASKEALCVEETVTGRAKEPVLHVIVDFPFLVLLISGGHSLLALVRGPTDFRLLGESRDDAPGEALDKVARYLKLRDHPDCQGFSGGRAIEHLAKKGDPKAFPFPFQLAKYRDCSFSFSGLKDRAYRTIIRMEREYG
;
A
#
# COMPACT_ATOMS: atom_id res chain seq x y z
N MET A 1 -8.05 -15.78 -27.22
CA MET A 1 -7.94 -16.59 -25.99
C MET A 1 -8.49 -15.76 -24.84
N LYS A 2 -9.56 -16.24 -24.20
CA LYS A 2 -10.17 -15.61 -23.02
C LYS A 2 -9.29 -15.93 -21.82
N CYS A 3 -8.66 -14.94 -21.18
CA CYS A 3 -8.09 -15.12 -19.86
C CYS A 3 -9.18 -14.82 -18.83
N THR A 4 -9.74 -15.93 -18.35
CA THR A 4 -10.74 -16.09 -17.31
C THR A 4 -10.18 -15.79 -15.92
N GLU A 5 -11.06 -15.23 -15.08
CA GLU A 5 -11.30 -15.61 -13.69
C GLU A 5 -10.10 -15.83 -12.78
N VAL A 6 -9.66 -14.75 -12.12
CA VAL A 6 -9.56 -14.68 -10.65
C VAL A 6 -9.79 -13.22 -10.30
N ALA A 7 -11.02 -12.86 -9.93
CA ALA A 7 -11.31 -11.50 -9.52
C ALA A 7 -11.36 -11.45 -8.00
N SER A 8 -10.21 -11.23 -7.36
CA SER A 8 -10.25 -10.57 -6.05
C SER A 8 -11.06 -9.29 -6.23
N SER A 9 -11.92 -8.95 -5.27
CA SER A 9 -12.78 -7.76 -5.31
C SER A 9 -11.99 -6.48 -5.66
N SER A 10 -10.71 -6.45 -5.31
CA SER A 10 -9.72 -5.42 -5.61
C SER A 10 -9.34 -5.34 -7.09
N LEU A 11 -9.16 -6.48 -7.78
CA LEU A 11 -8.93 -6.53 -9.22
C LEU A 11 -10.18 -6.06 -9.99
N VAL A 12 -11.38 -6.38 -9.53
CA VAL A 12 -12.62 -5.87 -10.13
C VAL A 12 -12.69 -4.35 -10.00
N THR A 13 -12.35 -3.80 -8.84
CA THR A 13 -12.38 -2.36 -8.57
C THR A 13 -11.34 -1.62 -9.41
N LEU A 14 -10.10 -2.14 -9.46
CA LEU A 14 -9.04 -1.59 -10.30
C LEU A 14 -9.41 -1.67 -11.79
N THR A 15 -9.96 -2.81 -12.23
CA THR A 15 -10.41 -2.99 -13.61
C THR A 15 -11.56 -2.03 -13.92
N ALA A 16 -12.52 -1.84 -13.02
CA ALA A 16 -13.61 -0.89 -13.19
C ALA A 16 -13.11 0.56 -13.25
N GLN A 17 -12.18 0.95 -12.39
CA GLN A 17 -11.56 2.28 -12.39
C GLN A 17 -10.75 2.54 -13.66
N LEU A 18 -9.95 1.56 -14.10
CA LEU A 18 -9.19 1.63 -15.34
C LEU A 18 -10.07 1.59 -16.58
N THR A 19 -11.16 0.80 -16.57
CA THR A 19 -12.14 0.71 -17.66
C THR A 19 -12.94 2.01 -17.77
N LEU A 20 -13.44 2.56 -16.66
CA LEU A 20 -14.08 3.88 -16.61
C LEU A 20 -13.13 4.99 -17.07
N ALA A 21 -11.85 4.94 -16.65
CA ALA A 21 -10.83 5.86 -17.15
C ALA A 21 -10.63 5.70 -18.67
N SER A 22 -10.64 4.47 -19.19
CA SER A 22 -10.52 4.20 -20.63
C SER A 22 -11.75 4.62 -21.44
N GLU A 23 -12.96 4.52 -20.88
CA GLU A 23 -14.19 5.00 -21.51
C GLU A 23 -14.22 6.52 -21.56
N LYS A 24 -13.76 7.20 -20.51
CA LYS A 24 -13.55 8.65 -20.51
C LYS A 24 -12.50 9.10 -21.54
N ARG A 25 -11.44 8.30 -21.76
CA ARG A 25 -10.41 8.54 -22.81
C ARG A 25 -10.97 8.48 -24.23
N ARG A 26 -12.04 7.72 -24.50
CA ARG A 26 -12.64 7.63 -25.84
C ARG A 26 -13.20 8.97 -26.33
N ASN A 27 -13.50 9.90 -25.41
CA ASN A 27 -14.04 11.23 -25.70
C ASN A 27 -13.09 12.41 -25.38
N ALA A 28 -11.92 12.18 -24.76
CA ALA A 28 -11.03 13.27 -24.37
C ALA A 28 -9.55 12.88 -24.55
N SER A 29 -8.83 13.72 -25.28
CA SER A 29 -7.40 13.62 -25.54
C SER A 29 -6.57 13.62 -24.25
N LYS A 30 -5.90 12.49 -23.99
CA LYS A 30 -4.70 12.33 -23.14
C LYS A 30 -4.83 12.72 -21.65
N GLU A 31 -5.61 11.99 -20.85
CA GLU A 31 -5.47 11.99 -19.39
C GLU A 31 -5.47 10.56 -18.82
N ALA A 32 -4.50 10.26 -17.95
CA ALA A 32 -4.40 9.00 -17.21
C ALA A 32 -4.26 9.29 -15.70
N LEU A 33 -4.67 8.32 -14.88
CA LEU A 33 -4.99 8.49 -13.47
C LEU A 33 -4.04 7.65 -12.62
N CYS A 34 -3.24 8.29 -11.77
CA CYS A 34 -2.68 7.64 -10.59
C CYS A 34 -3.81 7.51 -9.57
N VAL A 35 -4.22 6.28 -9.25
CA VAL A 35 -5.22 6.03 -8.21
C VAL A 35 -4.47 5.69 -6.91
N GLU A 36 -4.27 6.70 -6.06
CA GLU A 36 -4.18 6.43 -4.62
C GLU A 36 -5.61 6.38 -4.08
N GLU A 37 -6.11 5.18 -3.75
CA GLU A 37 -7.32 5.08 -2.93
C GLU A 37 -6.95 5.29 -1.46
N THR A 38 -6.94 6.55 -1.05
CA THR A 38 -6.92 6.91 0.38
C THR A 38 -8.33 6.72 0.94
N VAL A 39 -8.68 5.49 1.34
CA VAL A 39 -9.88 5.24 2.15
C VAL A 39 -9.57 5.67 3.58
N THR A 40 -9.68 6.95 3.88
CA THR A 40 -9.94 7.46 5.24
C THR A 40 -10.56 8.85 5.14
N GLY A 41 -11.79 8.98 5.63
CA GLY A 41 -12.56 10.22 5.58
C GLY A 41 -11.82 11.38 6.25
N ARG A 42 -11.86 12.55 5.60
CA ARG A 42 -11.28 13.85 5.98
C ARG A 42 -9.83 14.12 5.55
N ALA A 43 -9.61 14.17 4.24
CA ALA A 43 -9.04 15.33 3.52
C ALA A 43 -9.00 14.96 2.03
N LYS A 44 -9.55 15.80 1.15
CA LYS A 44 -9.34 15.66 -0.30
C LYS A 44 -7.91 16.09 -0.60
N GLU A 45 -6.95 15.17 -0.54
CA GLU A 45 -5.63 15.42 -1.11
C GLU A 45 -5.76 15.57 -2.64
N PRO A 46 -4.95 16.42 -3.27
CA PRO A 46 -5.02 16.63 -4.72
C PRO A 46 -4.67 15.34 -5.44
N VAL A 47 -5.64 14.77 -6.15
CA VAL A 47 -5.39 13.65 -7.07
C VAL A 47 -4.47 14.19 -8.16
N LEU A 48 -3.22 13.71 -8.16
CA LEU A 48 -2.25 14.09 -9.18
C LEU A 48 -2.62 13.37 -10.49
N HIS A 49 -3.13 14.14 -11.45
CA HIS A 49 -3.39 13.65 -12.79
C HIS A 49 -2.08 13.65 -13.59
N VAL A 50 -1.47 12.48 -13.76
CA VAL A 50 -0.26 12.29 -14.56
C VAL A 50 -0.61 11.49 -15.81
N ILE A 51 -0.34 12.07 -16.98
CA ILE A 51 -0.47 11.38 -18.25
C ILE A 51 0.70 10.39 -18.37
N VAL A 52 0.39 9.10 -18.45
CA VAL A 52 1.38 8.04 -18.64
C VAL A 52 1.00 7.24 -19.88
N ASP A 53 1.90 7.18 -20.85
CA ASP A 53 1.73 6.38 -22.05
C ASP A 53 1.91 4.88 -21.74
N PHE A 54 1.23 4.03 -22.51
CA PHE A 54 1.43 2.59 -22.40
C PHE A 54 2.78 2.17 -23.01
N PRO A 55 3.45 1.12 -22.48
CA PRO A 55 3.09 0.38 -21.27
C PRO A 55 3.60 1.06 -19.98
N PHE A 56 2.85 0.92 -18.88
CA PHE A 56 3.27 1.44 -17.56
C PHE A 56 2.99 0.48 -16.42
N LEU A 57 3.67 0.67 -15.29
CA LEU A 57 3.47 -0.09 -14.06
C LEU A 57 2.52 0.64 -13.13
N VAL A 58 1.61 -0.10 -12.50
CA VAL A 58 0.71 0.36 -11.44
C VAL A 58 1.09 -0.35 -10.16
N LEU A 59 1.42 0.43 -9.14
CA LEU A 59 1.53 -0.02 -7.75
C LEU A 59 0.35 0.57 -6.98
N LEU A 60 -0.61 -0.27 -6.62
CA LEU A 60 -1.70 0.13 -5.74
C LEU A 60 -1.34 -0.32 -4.33
N ILE A 61 -1.18 0.63 -3.43
CA ILE A 61 -0.96 0.40 -2.00
C ILE A 61 -2.00 1.20 -1.23
N SER A 62 -2.72 0.54 -0.34
CA SER A 62 -3.71 1.17 0.54
C SER A 62 -3.73 0.48 1.91
N GLY A 63 -4.71 0.86 2.76
CA GLY A 63 -4.99 0.21 4.03
C GLY A 63 -5.26 -1.29 3.93
N GLY A 64 -5.94 -1.72 2.85
CA GLY A 64 -6.39 -3.10 2.66
C GLY A 64 -5.91 -3.78 1.38
N HIS A 65 -5.16 -3.06 0.53
CA HIS A 65 -4.72 -3.59 -0.76
C HIS A 65 -3.23 -3.33 -0.99
N SER A 66 -2.58 -4.28 -1.65
CA SER A 66 -1.23 -4.13 -2.18
C SER A 66 -1.10 -4.99 -3.41
N LEU A 67 -1.00 -4.36 -4.58
CA LEU A 67 -0.82 -5.03 -5.87
C LEU A 67 0.12 -4.26 -6.77
N LEU A 68 0.79 -5.00 -7.65
CA LEU A 68 1.65 -4.52 -8.71
C LEU A 68 1.18 -5.13 -10.04
N ALA A 69 0.87 -4.29 -11.02
CA ALA A 69 0.42 -4.72 -12.34
C ALA A 69 1.13 -3.96 -13.46
N LEU A 70 1.35 -4.63 -14.60
CA LEU A 70 1.79 -4.03 -15.85
C LEU A 70 0.58 -3.76 -16.72
N VAL A 71 0.35 -2.50 -17.08
CA VAL A 71 -0.73 -2.08 -17.98
C VAL A 71 -0.13 -1.83 -19.36
N ARG A 72 -0.54 -2.63 -20.34
CA ARG A 72 -0.08 -2.57 -21.74
C ARG A 72 -1.12 -1.91 -22.65
N GLY A 73 -2.36 -1.82 -22.21
CA GLY A 73 -3.42 -1.12 -22.91
C GLY A 73 -4.67 -0.96 -22.06
N PRO A 74 -5.74 -0.36 -22.60
CA PRO A 74 -7.00 -0.13 -21.90
C PRO A 74 -7.63 -1.37 -21.26
N THR A 75 -7.45 -2.53 -21.89
CA THR A 75 -8.00 -3.83 -21.47
C THR A 75 -6.93 -4.92 -21.34
N ASP A 76 -5.66 -4.58 -21.54
CA ASP A 76 -4.52 -5.50 -21.38
C ASP A 76 -3.72 -5.08 -20.16
N PHE A 77 -3.96 -5.78 -19.06
CA PHE A 77 -3.22 -5.67 -17.82
C PHE A 77 -2.74 -7.05 -17.38
N ARG A 78 -1.54 -7.08 -16.80
CA ARG A 78 -0.93 -8.28 -16.24
C ARG A 78 -0.61 -8.02 -14.78
N LEU A 79 -1.27 -8.74 -13.88
CA LEU A 79 -0.89 -8.76 -12.47
C LEU A 79 0.52 -9.36 -12.36
N LEU A 80 1.45 -8.60 -11.79
CA LEU A 80 2.81 -9.04 -11.52
C LEU A 80 2.94 -9.61 -10.11
N GLY A 81 2.21 -9.05 -9.16
CA GLY A 81 2.14 -9.59 -7.80
C GLY A 81 1.16 -8.84 -6.92
N GLU A 82 0.81 -9.46 -5.79
CA GLU A 82 -0.06 -8.92 -4.76
C GLU A 82 0.47 -9.30 -3.37
N SER A 83 -0.05 -8.68 -2.31
CA SER A 83 0.29 -9.12 -0.95
C SER A 83 -0.25 -10.52 -0.71
N ARG A 84 0.62 -11.38 -0.18
CA ARG A 84 0.27 -12.74 0.26
C ARG A 84 -0.44 -12.76 1.61
N ASP A 85 -0.22 -11.73 2.42
CA ASP A 85 -0.64 -11.68 3.82
C ASP A 85 -1.37 -10.34 4.11
N ASP A 86 -0.98 -9.64 5.18
CA ASP A 86 -1.48 -8.30 5.53
C ASP A 86 -1.17 -7.28 4.42
N ALA A 87 -2.06 -6.31 4.23
CA ALA A 87 -1.73 -5.08 3.49
C ALA A 87 -0.77 -4.20 4.31
N PRO A 88 0.02 -3.31 3.68
CA PRO A 88 0.98 -2.48 4.39
C PRO A 88 0.32 -1.55 5.40
N GLY A 89 -0.83 -0.95 5.08
CA GLY A 89 -1.54 -0.10 6.02
C GLY A 89 -2.07 -0.87 7.23
N GLU A 90 -2.62 -2.08 7.02
CA GLU A 90 -3.02 -2.96 8.13
C GLU A 90 -1.83 -3.37 9.01
N ALA A 91 -0.68 -3.71 8.41
CA ALA A 91 0.52 -4.06 9.15
C ALA A 91 1.01 -2.88 10.01
N LEU A 92 1.05 -1.67 9.45
CA LEU A 92 1.42 -0.45 10.16
C LEU A 92 0.42 -0.11 11.28
N ASP A 93 -0.88 -0.26 11.03
CA ASP A 93 -1.90 -0.04 12.04
C ASP A 93 -1.78 -1.01 13.23
N LYS A 94 -1.44 -2.28 12.97
CA LYS A 94 -1.14 -3.26 14.04
C LYS A 94 0.08 -2.85 14.85
N VAL A 95 1.16 -2.39 14.20
CA VAL A 95 2.36 -1.90 14.88
C VAL A 95 2.08 -0.65 15.72
N ALA A 96 1.29 0.30 15.20
CA ALA A 96 0.91 1.51 15.92
C ALA A 96 0.09 1.20 17.18
N ARG A 97 -0.74 0.15 17.15
CA ARG A 97 -1.46 -0.35 18.32
C ARG A 97 -0.51 -0.95 19.36
N TYR A 98 0.50 -1.72 18.95
CA TYR A 98 1.50 -2.25 19.88
C TYR A 98 2.29 -1.14 20.57
N LEU A 99 2.61 -0.08 19.84
CA LEU A 99 3.29 1.12 20.36
C LEU A 99 2.38 2.06 21.16
N LYS A 100 1.08 1.75 21.28
CA LYS A 100 0.08 2.60 21.95
C LYS A 100 0.07 4.05 21.43
N LEU A 101 0.33 4.25 20.14
CA LEU A 101 0.48 5.59 19.55
C LEU A 101 -0.78 6.45 19.63
N ARG A 102 -1.95 5.82 19.83
CA ARG A 102 -3.21 6.54 20.05
C ARG A 102 -3.20 7.38 21.32
N ASP A 103 -2.43 6.96 22.33
CA ASP A 103 -2.31 7.65 23.61
C ASP A 103 -1.18 8.69 23.60
N HIS A 104 -0.39 8.74 22.52
CA HIS A 104 0.70 9.69 22.36
C HIS A 104 0.15 11.10 22.06
N PRO A 105 0.61 12.15 22.77
CA PRO A 105 0.06 13.51 22.63
C PRO A 105 0.16 14.06 21.21
N ASP A 106 1.28 13.81 20.52
CA ASP A 106 1.51 14.27 19.14
C ASP A 106 0.69 13.50 18.07
N CYS A 107 0.00 12.42 18.42
CA CYS A 107 -0.63 11.50 17.45
C CYS A 107 -2.11 11.25 17.70
N GLN A 108 -2.74 12.01 18.59
CA GLN A 108 -4.15 11.85 18.91
C GLN A 108 -5.02 12.07 17.65
N GLY A 109 -5.82 11.06 17.30
CA GLY A 109 -6.70 11.10 16.13
C GLY A 109 -6.04 10.75 14.79
N PHE A 110 -4.77 10.34 14.77
CA PHE A 110 -4.12 9.84 13.55
C PHE A 110 -4.48 8.37 13.30
N SER A 111 -4.54 7.97 12.02
CA SER A 111 -4.46 6.55 11.66
C SER A 111 -3.09 5.99 12.06
N GLY A 112 -2.98 4.68 12.26
CA GLY A 112 -1.74 4.08 12.76
C GLY A 112 -0.56 4.31 11.83
N GLY A 113 -0.76 4.10 10.52
CA GLY A 113 0.24 4.46 9.50
C GLY A 113 0.70 5.92 9.57
N ARG A 114 -0.22 6.88 9.70
CA ARG A 114 0.09 8.31 9.80
C ARG A 114 0.83 8.66 11.10
N ALA A 115 0.47 8.03 12.21
CA ALA A 115 1.15 8.21 13.49
C ALA A 115 2.60 7.70 13.42
N ILE A 116 2.81 6.52 12.82
CA ILE A 116 4.17 5.98 12.60
C ILE A 116 4.98 6.92 11.71
N GLU A 117 4.44 7.38 10.59
CA GLU A 117 5.16 8.30 9.69
C GLU A 117 5.53 9.61 10.40
N HIS A 118 4.61 10.17 11.18
CA HIS A 118 4.84 11.41 11.91
C HIS A 118 5.99 11.28 12.93
N LEU A 119 5.98 10.22 13.73
CA LEU A 119 7.02 9.99 14.74
C LEU A 119 8.35 9.52 14.13
N ALA A 120 8.30 8.76 13.04
CA ALA A 120 9.49 8.31 12.33
C ALA A 120 10.36 9.46 11.83
N LYS A 121 9.77 10.63 11.51
CA LYS A 121 10.52 11.85 11.14
C LYS A 121 11.46 12.35 12.23
N LYS A 122 11.17 12.03 13.51
CA LYS A 122 11.99 12.38 14.67
C LYS A 122 12.90 11.22 15.13
N GLY A 123 12.75 10.03 14.55
CA GLY A 123 13.48 8.83 14.96
C GLY A 123 14.77 8.60 14.18
N ASP A 124 15.60 7.68 14.67
CA ASP A 124 16.77 7.20 13.93
C ASP A 124 16.39 5.98 13.07
N PRO A 125 16.46 6.07 11.72
CA PRO A 125 16.16 4.96 10.82
C PRO A 125 17.12 3.77 10.96
N LYS A 126 18.27 3.93 11.63
CA LYS A 126 19.28 2.88 11.82
C LYS A 126 19.23 2.23 13.20
N ALA A 127 18.35 2.69 14.10
CA ALA A 127 18.25 2.17 15.45
C ALA A 127 17.89 0.67 15.50
N PHE A 128 17.12 0.18 14.54
CA PHE A 128 16.62 -1.19 14.52
C PHE A 128 16.81 -1.87 13.15
N PRO A 129 17.51 -3.00 13.08
CA PRO A 129 17.66 -3.74 11.84
C PRO A 129 16.38 -4.52 11.49
N PHE A 130 15.66 -4.02 10.50
CA PHE A 130 14.56 -4.72 9.83
C PHE A 130 15.05 -5.25 8.47
N PRO A 131 15.54 -6.50 8.38
CA PRO A 131 15.99 -7.07 7.11
C PRO A 131 14.79 -7.25 6.18
N PHE A 132 14.94 -6.78 4.94
CA PHE A 132 13.99 -7.03 3.87
C PHE A 132 13.88 -8.56 3.60
N GLN A 133 12.69 -9.12 3.78
CA GLN A 133 12.41 -10.55 3.50
C GLN A 133 12.26 -10.84 2.00
N LEU A 134 12.35 -9.82 1.14
CA LEU A 134 12.17 -9.88 -0.32
C LEU A 134 13.19 -10.77 -1.04
N ALA A 135 14.27 -11.20 -0.38
CA ALA A 135 15.37 -11.92 -1.02
C ALA A 135 15.11 -13.42 -1.31
N LYS A 136 14.03 -14.03 -0.81
CA LYS A 136 13.83 -15.49 -0.91
C LYS A 136 13.04 -15.95 -2.13
N TYR A 137 12.26 -15.08 -2.77
CA TYR A 137 11.36 -15.47 -3.86
C TYR A 137 11.61 -14.60 -5.09
N ARG A 138 11.66 -15.23 -6.27
CA ARG A 138 11.78 -14.55 -7.57
C ARG A 138 10.40 -14.17 -8.12
N ASP A 139 9.55 -13.59 -7.27
CA ASP A 139 8.24 -13.08 -7.65
C ASP A 139 8.06 -11.62 -7.21
N CYS A 140 7.03 -10.95 -7.71
CA CYS A 140 6.70 -9.59 -7.33
C CYS A 140 5.65 -9.54 -6.21
N SER A 141 5.51 -10.64 -5.46
CA SER A 141 4.58 -10.72 -4.34
C SER A 141 5.10 -9.93 -3.14
N PHE A 142 4.18 -9.32 -2.41
CA PHE A 142 4.49 -8.60 -1.18
C PHE A 142 4.17 -9.47 0.05
N SER A 143 4.89 -9.27 1.15
CA SER A 143 4.56 -9.86 2.44
C SER A 143 4.96 -8.89 3.55
N PHE A 144 3.99 -8.50 4.37
CA PHE A 144 4.15 -7.54 5.47
C PHE A 144 4.04 -8.20 6.86
N SER A 145 3.68 -9.49 6.92
CA SER A 145 3.56 -10.26 8.17
C SER A 145 4.88 -10.33 8.93
N GLY A 146 5.99 -10.59 8.24
CA GLY A 146 7.32 -10.65 8.84
C GLY A 146 7.81 -9.32 9.41
N LEU A 147 7.40 -8.20 8.81
CA LEU A 147 7.69 -6.86 9.33
C LEU A 147 6.95 -6.63 10.65
N LYS A 148 5.63 -6.90 10.66
CA LYS A 148 4.78 -6.81 11.86
C LYS A 148 5.34 -7.64 13.01
N ASP A 149 5.67 -8.90 12.77
CA ASP A 149 6.14 -9.81 13.83
C ASP A 149 7.49 -9.37 14.40
N ARG A 150 8.39 -8.89 13.53
CA ARG A 150 9.70 -8.37 13.98
C ARG A 150 9.55 -7.07 14.75
N ALA A 151 8.67 -6.17 14.31
CA ALA A 151 8.37 -4.93 15.02
C ALA A 151 7.83 -5.26 16.42
N TYR A 152 6.83 -6.15 16.51
CA TYR A 152 6.27 -6.59 17.79
C TYR A 152 7.32 -7.17 18.74
N ARG A 153 8.18 -8.09 18.26
CA ARG A 153 9.26 -8.67 19.07
C ARG A 153 10.26 -7.61 19.55
N THR A 154 10.55 -6.62 18.71
CA THR A 154 11.46 -5.52 19.03
C THR A 154 10.87 -4.63 20.12
N ILE A 155 9.58 -4.30 20.02
CA ILE A 155 8.84 -3.51 21.01
C ILE A 155 8.88 -4.20 22.38
N ILE A 156 8.47 -5.46 22.46
CA ILE A 156 8.48 -6.22 23.72
C ILE A 156 9.89 -6.27 24.32
N ARG A 157 10.91 -6.50 23.49
CA ARG A 157 12.29 -6.56 23.97
C ARG A 157 12.70 -5.24 24.61
N MET A 158 12.39 -4.11 23.97
CA MET A 158 12.74 -2.79 24.48
C MET A 158 11.92 -2.42 25.72
N GLU A 159 10.63 -2.77 25.78
CA GLU A 159 9.81 -2.58 26.98
C GLU A 159 10.34 -3.38 28.18
N ARG A 160 10.98 -4.53 27.96
CA ARG A 160 11.61 -5.31 29.05
C ARG A 160 12.95 -4.75 29.52
N GLU A 161 13.68 -4.10 28.62
CA GLU A 161 15.03 -3.60 28.89
C GLU A 161 15.00 -2.21 29.54
N TYR A 162 14.00 -1.39 29.19
CA TYR A 162 13.90 0.02 29.62
C TYR A 162 12.58 0.37 30.33
N GLY A 163 11.65 -0.57 30.46
CA GLY A 163 10.33 -0.37 31.08
C GLY A 163 10.22 -0.93 32.50
#